data_AF-A0A9D8GVV2-F1
#
_entry.id   AF-A0A9D8GVV2-F1
#
_cell.length_a   1.000
_cell.length_b   1.000
_cell.length_c   1.000
_cell.angle_alpha   90.00
_cell.angle_beta   90.00
_cell.angle_gamma   90.00
#
_symmetry.space_group_name_H-M   'P 1'
#
loop_
_entity.id
_entity.type
_entity.pdbx_description
1 polymer ?
#
loop_
_entity_poly.entity_id
_entity_poly.type
_entity_poly.pdbx_seq_one_letter_code
_entity_poly.pdbx_strand_id
1 'polypeptide(L)'
;MIGAAADRVSEVLAEQPALAGRTTDAAEVVVPLVSPPLPRENALGFELILEGFLLHHGRPRHVDNVPMGAAVLAGDYCYAQGLVRIAATGDLGMVEALGDLVALSAAAVASGREDDLLPLWRCTAAAVSGESGPGTADAVRAARSALREGIPGPIHELAAGLPPAPALGKALTR
;
A
#
# COMPACT_ATOMS: atom_id res chain seq x y z
N MET A 1 26.23 -2.75 15.81
CA MET A 1 25.00 -3.39 16.31
C MET A 1 23.93 -3.11 15.29
N ILE A 2 23.47 -4.13 14.57
CA ILE A 2 22.28 -4.02 13.73
C ILE A 2 21.13 -4.04 14.74
N GLY A 3 20.43 -2.92 14.90
CA GLY A 3 19.24 -2.87 15.75
C GLY A 3 18.26 -3.96 15.32
N ALA A 4 17.52 -4.52 16.28
CA ALA A 4 16.45 -5.47 15.93
C ALA A 4 15.56 -4.80 14.86
N ALA A 5 15.34 -5.48 13.74
CA ALA A 5 14.49 -4.94 12.69
C ALA A 5 13.09 -4.75 13.26
N ALA A 6 12.55 -3.53 13.17
CA ALA A 6 11.20 -3.24 13.64
C ALA A 6 10.20 -4.21 13.02
N ASP A 7 9.31 -4.75 13.85
CA ASP A 7 8.42 -5.87 13.53
C ASP A 7 6.98 -5.42 13.28
N ARG A 8 6.71 -4.12 13.46
CA ARG A 8 5.41 -3.46 13.26
C ARG A 8 5.59 -2.10 12.58
N VAL A 9 4.57 -1.66 11.84
CA VAL A 9 4.56 -0.33 11.19
C VAL A 9 4.74 0.80 12.21
N SER A 10 4.07 0.71 13.35
CA SER A 10 4.17 1.69 14.45
C SER A 10 5.57 1.80 15.05
N GLU A 11 6.32 0.70 15.10
CA GLU A 11 7.72 0.69 15.58
C GLU A 11 8.63 1.37 14.56
N VAL A 12 8.48 1.07 13.27
CA VAL A 12 9.20 1.77 12.19
C VAL A 12 8.93 3.26 12.27
N LEU A 13 7.66 3.66 12.38
CA LEU A 13 7.28 5.07 12.48
C LEU A 13 7.82 5.75 13.75
N ALA A 14 7.94 5.04 14.86
CA ALA A 14 8.48 5.59 16.10
C ALA A 14 9.98 5.96 16.00
N GLU A 15 10.71 5.37 15.05
CA GLU A 15 12.10 5.76 14.75
C GLU A 15 12.21 7.15 14.11
N GLN A 16 11.14 7.66 13.50
CA GLN A 16 11.10 9.02 12.96
C GLN A 16 10.87 10.03 14.10
N PRO A 17 11.82 10.94 14.41
CA PRO A 17 11.70 11.82 15.57
C PRO A 17 10.47 12.72 15.57
N ALA A 18 9.95 13.08 14.39
CA ALA A 18 8.73 13.87 14.25
C ALA A 18 7.45 13.14 14.72
N LEU A 19 7.51 11.82 14.84
CA LEU A 19 6.39 10.94 15.19
C LEU A 19 6.55 10.27 16.55
N ALA A 20 7.69 10.48 17.23
CA ALA A 20 7.95 9.90 18.53
C ALA A 20 6.82 10.24 19.53
N GLY A 21 6.23 9.20 20.14
CA GLY A 21 5.11 9.33 21.07
C GLY A 21 3.74 9.62 20.42
N ARG A 22 3.64 9.57 19.09
CA ARG A 22 2.41 9.79 18.33
C ARG A 22 1.96 8.57 17.52
N THR A 23 2.68 7.46 17.66
CA THR A 23 2.37 6.22 16.97
C THR A 23 1.40 5.37 17.79
N THR A 24 0.52 4.66 17.08
CA THR A 24 -0.43 3.72 17.66
C THR A 24 -0.37 2.40 16.91
N ASP A 25 -0.62 1.31 17.62
CA ASP A 25 -0.80 0.01 17.01
C ASP A 25 -2.21 -0.04 16.42
N ALA A 26 -2.32 0.07 15.10
CA ALA A 26 -3.56 -0.24 14.41
C ALA A 26 -3.73 -1.76 14.39
N ALA A 27 -4.90 -2.23 14.84
CA ALA A 27 -5.20 -3.66 14.96
C ALA A 27 -5.48 -4.35 13.61
N GLU A 28 -5.64 -3.58 12.52
CA GLU A 28 -6.14 -4.09 11.24
C GLU A 28 -5.09 -3.93 10.14
N VAL A 29 -4.59 -5.08 9.64
CA VAL A 29 -3.90 -5.17 8.35
C VAL A 29 -4.95 -4.86 7.28
N VAL A 30 -4.72 -3.82 6.50
CA VAL A 30 -5.72 -3.27 5.57
C VAL A 30 -5.40 -3.63 4.13
N VAL A 31 -4.15 -4.04 3.84
CA VAL A 31 -3.89 -4.83 2.63
C VAL A 31 -4.69 -6.12 2.80
N PRO A 32 -5.73 -6.34 1.97
CA PRO A 32 -6.73 -7.36 2.22
C PRO A 32 -6.03 -8.67 2.46
N LEU A 33 -6.35 -9.31 3.59
CA LEU A 33 -5.87 -10.61 4.04
C LEU A 33 -5.69 -11.57 2.87
N VAL A 34 -4.50 -11.52 2.28
CA VAL A 34 -4.14 -12.42 1.20
C VAL A 34 -3.99 -13.81 1.80
N SER A 35 -4.57 -14.81 1.14
CA SER A 35 -4.64 -16.23 1.50
C SER A 35 -4.07 -17.12 0.37
N PRO A 36 -2.77 -17.44 0.37
CA PRO A 36 -1.91 -17.44 1.53
C PRO A 36 -1.36 -16.04 1.87
N PRO A 37 -1.06 -15.79 3.16
CA PRO A 37 -0.46 -14.54 3.58
C PRO A 37 0.87 -14.33 2.88
N LEU A 38 1.15 -13.07 2.52
CA LEU A 38 2.46 -12.67 2.03
C LEU A 38 3.54 -13.06 3.04
N PRO A 39 4.76 -13.40 2.58
CA PRO A 39 5.92 -13.48 3.46
C PRO A 39 6.02 -12.23 4.34
N ARG A 40 6.45 -12.39 5.59
CA ARG A 40 6.42 -11.32 6.61
C ARG A 40 7.00 -9.99 6.12
N GLU A 41 8.19 -10.00 5.51
CA GLU A 41 8.82 -8.78 5.00
C GLU A 41 8.04 -8.13 3.86
N ASN A 42 7.40 -8.95 3.01
CA ASN A 42 6.54 -8.47 1.93
C ASN A 42 5.28 -7.80 2.50
N ALA A 43 4.67 -8.41 3.53
CA ALA A 43 3.50 -7.85 4.21
C ALA A 43 3.84 -6.53 4.93
N LEU A 44 4.93 -6.48 5.69
CA LEU A 44 5.37 -5.27 6.39
C LEU A 44 5.75 -4.15 5.41
N GLY A 45 6.47 -4.47 4.34
CA GLY A 45 6.83 -3.51 3.31
C GLY A 45 5.61 -2.89 2.62
N PHE A 46 4.61 -3.72 2.32
CA PHE A 46 3.36 -3.25 1.71
C PHE A 46 2.50 -2.43 2.68
N GLU A 47 2.38 -2.85 3.95
CA GLU A 47 1.67 -2.06 4.96
C GLU A 47 2.33 -0.69 5.22
N LEU A 48 3.67 -0.61 5.16
CA LEU A 48 4.39 0.68 5.19
C LEU A 48 4.06 1.56 3.98
N ILE A 49 3.99 0.98 2.79
CA ILE A 49 3.61 1.71 1.56
C ILE A 49 2.16 2.20 1.65
N LEU A 50 1.25 1.37 2.18
CA LEU A 50 -0.13 1.79 2.46
C LEU A 50 -0.16 2.95 3.46
N GLU A 51 0.53 2.82 4.60
CA GLU A 51 0.55 3.88 5.60
C GLU A 51 1.16 5.18 5.05
N GLY A 52 2.18 5.08 4.20
CA GLY A 52 2.75 6.22 3.48
C GLY A 52 1.73 6.91 2.59
N PHE A 53 0.96 6.15 1.82
CA PHE A 53 -0.14 6.68 1.01
C PHE A 53 -1.22 7.34 1.88
N LEU A 54 -1.60 6.72 2.99
CA LEU A 54 -2.62 7.24 3.89
C LEU A 54 -2.19 8.55 4.55
N LEU A 55 -0.92 8.68 4.95
CA LEU A 55 -0.33 9.92 5.45
C LEU A 55 -0.38 11.06 4.43
N HIS A 56 -0.24 10.74 3.14
CA HIS A 56 -0.31 11.73 2.08
C HIS A 56 -1.73 12.05 1.62
N HIS A 57 -2.61 11.07 1.53
CA HIS A 57 -3.84 11.17 0.73
C HIS A 57 -5.09 10.58 1.40
N GLY A 58 -4.95 9.77 2.46
CA GLY A 58 -6.07 9.09 3.11
C GLY A 58 -6.17 9.39 4.59
N ARG A 59 -6.65 8.40 5.34
CA ARG A 59 -6.73 8.42 6.80
C ARG A 59 -5.63 7.53 7.40
N PRO A 60 -4.56 8.10 7.99
CA PRO A 60 -3.53 7.33 8.69
C PRO A 60 -4.13 6.45 9.78
N ARG A 61 -3.52 5.28 10.01
CA ARG A 61 -3.97 4.31 11.00
C ARG A 61 -3.01 4.21 12.17
N HIS A 62 -1.73 4.39 11.91
CA HIS A 62 -0.65 4.21 12.88
C HIS A 62 -0.17 5.51 13.52
N VAL A 63 -0.81 6.63 13.18
CA VAL A 63 -0.36 7.97 13.57
C VAL A 63 -1.57 8.82 13.97
N ASP A 64 -1.51 9.42 15.15
CA ASP A 64 -2.54 10.34 15.65
C ASP A 64 -2.04 11.78 15.74
N ASN A 65 -2.89 12.75 15.36
CA ASN A 65 -2.70 14.18 15.58
C ASN A 65 -1.34 14.72 15.11
N VAL A 66 -0.90 14.36 13.90
CA VAL A 66 0.37 14.84 13.33
C VAL A 66 0.16 16.09 12.48
N PRO A 67 0.95 17.17 12.70
CA PRO A 67 0.90 18.35 11.85
C PRO A 67 1.18 18.00 10.38
N MET A 68 0.48 18.65 9.45
CA MET A 68 0.55 18.35 8.02
C MET A 68 1.98 18.20 7.47
N GLY A 69 2.90 19.11 7.81
CA GLY A 69 4.30 19.02 7.35
C GLY A 69 5.04 17.78 7.87
N ALA A 70 4.77 17.36 9.11
CA ALA A 70 5.32 16.15 9.67
C ALA A 70 4.67 14.88 9.07
N ALA A 71 3.39 14.94 8.70
CA ALA A 71 2.69 13.83 8.04
C ALA A 71 3.26 13.55 6.64
N VAL A 72 3.61 14.58 5.88
CA VAL A 72 4.26 14.41 4.56
C VAL A 72 5.59 13.68 4.70
N LEU A 73 6.47 14.14 5.58
CA LEU A 73 7.78 13.51 5.81
C LEU A 73 7.67 12.10 6.41
N ALA A 74 6.65 11.87 7.23
CA ALA A 74 6.31 10.53 7.73
C ALA A 74 5.91 9.60 6.59
N GLY A 75 5.10 10.11 5.64
CA GLY A 75 4.70 9.34 4.46
C GLY A 75 5.88 8.99 3.56
N ASP A 76 6.80 9.93 3.33
CA ASP A 76 8.03 9.69 2.55
C ASP A 76 8.91 8.64 3.23
N TYR A 77 9.05 8.73 4.57
CA TYR A 77 9.79 7.75 5.36
C TYR A 77 9.15 6.36 5.27
N CYS A 78 7.83 6.26 5.36
CA CYS A 78 7.07 5.03 5.15
C CYS A 78 7.33 4.39 3.78
N TYR A 79 7.23 5.17 2.70
CA TYR A 79 7.53 4.66 1.36
C TYR A 79 8.97 4.16 1.25
N ALA A 80 9.94 4.93 1.74
CA ALA A 80 11.35 4.54 1.71
C ALA A 80 11.60 3.22 2.46
N GLN A 81 11.08 3.10 3.69
CA GLN A 81 11.24 1.89 4.50
C GLN A 81 10.52 0.68 3.89
N GLY A 82 9.32 0.90 3.34
CA GLY A 82 8.58 -0.14 2.64
C GLY A 82 9.36 -0.67 1.43
N LEU A 83 9.84 0.23 0.57
CA LEU A 83 10.63 -0.15 -0.62
C LEU A 83 11.94 -0.84 -0.27
N VAL A 84 12.65 -0.41 0.77
CA VAL A 84 13.90 -1.07 1.22
C VAL A 84 13.62 -2.52 1.64
N ARG A 85 12.53 -2.77 2.39
CA ARG A 85 12.16 -4.12 2.83
C ARG A 85 11.79 -5.01 1.65
N ILE A 86 10.98 -4.51 0.71
CA ILE A 86 10.62 -5.26 -0.49
C ILE A 86 11.85 -5.54 -1.35
N ALA A 87 12.71 -4.55 -1.59
CA ALA A 87 13.91 -4.74 -2.40
C ALA A 87 14.87 -5.77 -1.79
N ALA A 88 14.96 -5.84 -0.46
CA ALA A 88 15.81 -6.80 0.25
C ALA A 88 15.40 -8.27 0.03
N THR A 89 14.16 -8.53 -0.40
CA THR A 89 13.70 -9.91 -0.69
C THR A 89 14.16 -10.40 -2.06
N GLY A 90 14.62 -9.49 -2.94
CA GLY A 90 15.02 -9.79 -4.31
C GLY A 90 13.86 -10.02 -5.28
N ASP A 91 12.62 -9.86 -4.84
CA ASP A 91 11.43 -10.00 -5.70
C ASP A 91 11.21 -8.73 -6.53
N LEU A 92 11.86 -8.69 -7.71
CA LEU A 92 11.73 -7.58 -8.66
C LEU A 92 10.30 -7.41 -9.17
N GLY A 93 9.50 -8.48 -9.25
CA GLY A 93 8.10 -8.41 -9.66
C GLY A 93 7.25 -7.66 -8.63
N MET A 94 7.51 -7.88 -7.34
CA MET A 94 6.87 -7.13 -6.27
C MET A 94 7.32 -5.66 -6.23
N VAL A 95 8.61 -5.38 -6.45
CA VAL A 95 9.11 -4.00 -6.58
C VAL A 95 8.40 -3.26 -7.72
N GLU A 96 8.30 -3.88 -8.89
CA GLU A 96 7.58 -3.32 -10.05
C GLU A 96 6.10 -3.06 -9.73
N ALA A 97 5.41 -4.05 -9.18
CA ALA A 97 3.97 -3.95 -8.88
C ALA A 97 3.66 -2.84 -7.87
N LEU A 98 4.49 -2.68 -6.84
CA LEU A 98 4.31 -1.65 -5.82
C LEU A 98 4.74 -0.26 -6.31
N GLY A 99 5.78 -0.17 -7.13
CA GLY A 99 6.15 1.09 -7.80
C GLY A 99 5.03 1.60 -8.72
N ASP A 100 4.45 0.70 -9.51
CA ASP A 100 3.27 0.98 -10.33
C ASP A 100 2.09 1.46 -9.49
N LEU A 101 1.81 0.78 -8.37
CA LEU A 101 0.73 1.13 -7.45
C LEU A 101 0.88 2.55 -6.91
N VAL A 102 2.07 2.91 -6.42
CA VAL A 102 2.34 4.26 -5.88
C VAL A 102 2.17 5.31 -6.97
N ALA A 103 2.73 5.09 -8.16
CA ALA A 103 2.64 6.03 -9.27
C ALA A 103 1.20 6.24 -9.76
N LEU A 104 0.45 5.16 -9.96
CA LEU A 104 -0.94 5.23 -10.41
C LEU A 104 -1.87 5.81 -9.34
N SER A 105 -1.63 5.50 -8.07
CA SER A 105 -2.42 6.08 -6.97
C SER A 105 -2.21 7.60 -6.89
N ALA A 106 -0.96 8.06 -6.99
CA ALA A 106 -0.66 9.49 -7.04
C ALA A 106 -1.30 10.17 -8.26
N ALA A 107 -1.26 9.53 -9.44
CA ALA A 107 -1.90 10.05 -10.64
C ALA A 107 -3.44 10.10 -10.53
N ALA A 108 -4.06 9.10 -9.89
CA ALA A 108 -5.49 9.06 -9.63
C ALA A 108 -5.92 10.22 -8.73
N VAL A 109 -5.23 10.44 -7.61
CA VAL A 109 -5.48 11.57 -6.70
C VAL A 109 -5.28 12.90 -7.42
N ALA A 110 -4.19 13.08 -8.16
CA ALA A 110 -3.91 14.31 -8.88
C ALA A 110 -4.96 14.64 -9.97
N SER A 111 -5.68 13.62 -10.45
CA SER A 111 -6.69 13.75 -11.50
C SER A 111 -8.14 13.74 -10.99
N GLY A 112 -8.36 13.70 -9.67
CA GLY A 112 -9.70 13.58 -9.08
C GLY A 112 -10.40 12.25 -9.43
N ARG A 113 -9.63 11.17 -9.54
CA ARG A 113 -10.09 9.80 -9.85
C ARG A 113 -9.93 8.88 -8.65
N GLU A 114 -10.27 9.35 -7.45
CA GLU A 114 -10.11 8.60 -6.21
C GLU A 114 -10.92 7.30 -6.18
N ASP A 115 -11.99 7.21 -6.97
CA ASP A 115 -12.77 5.97 -7.18
C ASP A 115 -11.94 4.83 -7.78
N ASP A 116 -10.83 5.12 -8.48
CA ASP A 116 -9.91 4.12 -9.03
C ASP A 116 -8.97 3.51 -7.97
N LEU A 117 -8.83 4.14 -6.78
CA LEU A 117 -7.89 3.71 -5.75
C LEU A 117 -8.24 2.35 -5.17
N LEU A 118 -9.47 2.17 -4.67
CA LEU A 118 -9.85 0.92 -4.03
C LEU A 118 -9.70 -0.31 -4.96
N PRO A 119 -10.15 -0.26 -6.23
CA PRO A 119 -9.85 -1.31 -7.21
C PRO A 119 -8.35 -1.56 -7.40
N LEU A 120 -7.56 -0.49 -7.60
CA LEU A 120 -6.13 -0.58 -7.86
C LEU A 120 -5.37 -1.26 -6.70
N TRP A 121 -5.66 -0.86 -5.45
CA TRP A 121 -5.03 -1.45 -4.26
C TRP A 121 -5.42 -2.92 -4.07
N ARG A 122 -6.71 -3.27 -4.24
CA ARG A 122 -7.19 -4.66 -4.11
C ARG A 122 -6.58 -5.57 -5.16
N CYS A 123 -6.56 -5.15 -6.42
CA CYS A 123 -5.97 -5.92 -7.52
C CYS A 123 -4.46 -6.08 -7.36
N THR A 124 -3.76 -5.05 -6.86
CA THR A 124 -2.32 -5.15 -6.62
C THR A 124 -2.03 -6.15 -5.50
N ALA A 125 -2.80 -6.12 -4.41
CA ALA A 125 -2.70 -7.10 -3.33
C ALA A 125 -2.88 -8.55 -3.82
N ALA A 126 -3.94 -8.79 -4.60
CA ALA A 126 -4.20 -10.11 -5.18
C ALA A 126 -3.10 -10.58 -6.16
N ALA A 127 -2.50 -9.65 -6.91
CA ALA A 127 -1.42 -9.97 -7.85
C ALA A 127 -0.13 -10.39 -7.13
N VAL A 128 0.24 -9.71 -6.04
CA VAL A 128 1.50 -9.98 -5.33
C VAL A 128 1.41 -11.15 -4.35
N SER A 129 0.21 -11.57 -3.95
CA SER A 129 0.02 -12.78 -3.12
C SER A 129 0.00 -14.09 -3.88
N GLY A 130 -0.17 -14.04 -5.21
CA GLY A 130 -0.31 -15.25 -6.04
C GLY A 130 -1.66 -15.97 -5.87
N GLU A 131 -2.65 -15.37 -5.21
CA GLU A 131 -3.92 -15.99 -4.84
C GLU A 131 -4.86 -16.33 -5.99
N SER A 132 -4.86 -15.52 -7.03
CA SER A 132 -5.99 -15.49 -7.97
C SER A 132 -5.82 -16.42 -9.19
N GLY A 133 -4.88 -17.36 -9.10
CA GLY A 133 -4.61 -18.38 -10.12
C GLY A 133 -3.58 -17.97 -11.18
N PRO A 134 -3.25 -18.87 -12.12
CA PRO A 134 -2.36 -18.57 -13.23
C PRO A 134 -2.88 -17.36 -14.03
N GLY A 135 -2.05 -16.32 -14.19
CA GLY A 135 -2.36 -15.16 -15.04
C GLY A 135 -2.94 -13.93 -14.34
N THR A 136 -3.22 -13.96 -13.03
CA THR A 136 -3.69 -12.74 -12.31
C THR A 136 -2.68 -11.61 -12.38
N ALA A 137 -1.40 -11.90 -12.12
CA ALA A 137 -0.36 -10.88 -12.17
C ALA A 137 -0.30 -10.21 -13.55
N ASP A 138 -0.47 -10.98 -14.62
CA ASP A 138 -0.49 -10.47 -15.99
C ASP A 138 -1.76 -9.66 -16.30
N ALA A 139 -2.93 -10.14 -15.85
CA ALA A 139 -4.20 -9.44 -15.99
C ALA A 139 -4.18 -8.09 -15.26
N VAL A 140 -3.65 -8.07 -14.03
CA VAL A 140 -3.50 -6.83 -13.24
C VAL A 140 -2.46 -5.91 -13.88
N ARG A 141 -1.34 -6.44 -14.41
CA ARG A 141 -0.36 -5.63 -15.15
C ARG A 141 -1.02 -4.98 -16.39
N ALA A 142 -1.80 -5.73 -17.15
CA ALA A 142 -2.54 -5.22 -18.30
C ALA A 142 -3.58 -4.16 -17.89
N ALA A 143 -4.33 -4.39 -16.82
CA ALA A 143 -5.30 -3.43 -16.30
C ALA A 143 -4.64 -2.14 -15.79
N ARG A 144 -3.48 -2.22 -15.13
CA ARG A 144 -2.68 -1.04 -14.75
C ARG A 144 -2.19 -0.25 -15.96
N SER A 145 -1.78 -0.94 -17.02
CA SER A 145 -1.43 -0.29 -18.29
C SER A 145 -2.63 0.47 -18.88
N ALA A 146 -3.81 -0.15 -18.92
CA ALA A 146 -5.04 0.52 -19.37
C ALA A 146 -5.40 1.73 -18.48
N LEU A 147 -5.24 1.60 -17.16
CA LEU A 147 -5.51 2.70 -16.22
C LEU A 147 -4.58 3.90 -16.44
N ARG A 148 -3.31 3.64 -16.81
CA ARG A 148 -2.32 4.68 -17.18
C ARG A 148 -2.77 5.47 -18.40
N GLU A 149 -3.42 4.80 -19.35
CA GLU A 149 -4.03 5.41 -20.54
C GLU A 149 -5.43 6.02 -20.27
N GLY A 150 -5.86 6.08 -19.01
CA GLY A 150 -7.14 6.66 -18.62
C GLY A 150 -8.36 5.74 -18.83
N ILE A 151 -8.13 4.43 -18.96
CA ILE A 151 -9.19 3.43 -19.16
C ILE A 151 -9.36 2.62 -17.86
N PRO A 152 -10.30 2.98 -16.96
CA PRO A 152 -10.43 2.33 -15.65
C PRO A 152 -11.19 1.01 -15.68
N GLY A 153 -12.02 0.76 -16.70
CA GLY A 153 -12.89 -0.43 -16.79
C GLY A 153 -12.21 -1.75 -16.39
N PRO A 154 -11.05 -2.09 -16.98
CA PRO A 154 -10.35 -3.34 -16.66
C PRO A 154 -9.99 -3.53 -15.18
N ILE A 155 -9.54 -2.49 -14.47
CA ILE A 155 -9.15 -2.63 -13.06
C ILE A 155 -10.39 -2.77 -12.16
N HIS A 156 -11.49 -2.09 -12.51
CA HIS A 156 -12.76 -2.20 -11.79
C HIS A 156 -13.40 -3.57 -11.98
N GLU A 157 -13.39 -4.11 -13.20
CA GLU A 157 -13.90 -5.45 -13.52
C GLU A 157 -13.14 -6.54 -12.75
N LEU A 158 -11.80 -6.46 -12.72
CA LEU A 158 -10.98 -7.38 -11.92
C LEU A 158 -11.30 -7.27 -10.43
N ALA A 159 -11.40 -6.05 -9.90
CA ALA A 159 -11.69 -5.84 -8.49
C ALA A 159 -13.09 -6.30 -8.07
N ALA A 160 -14.07 -6.31 -8.98
CA ALA A 160 -15.41 -6.83 -8.73
C ALA A 160 -15.41 -8.35 -8.47
N GLY A 161 -14.42 -9.08 -9.02
CA GLY A 161 -14.24 -10.51 -8.78
C GLY A 161 -13.49 -10.86 -7.48
N LEU A 162 -12.91 -9.87 -6.79
CA LEU A 162 -12.15 -10.08 -5.55
C LEU A 162 -13.05 -10.00 -4.30
N PRO A 163 -12.65 -10.60 -3.16
CA PRO A 163 -13.33 -10.41 -1.88
C PRO A 163 -13.39 -8.93 -1.46
N PRO A 164 -14.48 -8.47 -0.82
CA PRO A 164 -14.62 -7.08 -0.41
C PRO A 164 -13.58 -6.68 0.66
N ALA A 165 -13.12 -5.43 0.61
CA ALA A 165 -12.14 -4.87 1.55
C ALA A 165 -12.65 -3.55 2.17
N PRO A 166 -13.69 -3.59 3.04
CA PRO A 166 -14.33 -2.38 3.56
C PRO A 166 -13.40 -1.53 4.43
N ALA A 167 -12.49 -2.16 5.19
CA ALA A 167 -11.49 -1.44 5.99
C ALA A 167 -10.55 -0.61 5.09
N LEU A 168 -10.13 -1.16 3.95
CA LEU A 168 -9.32 -0.45 2.95
C LEU A 168 -10.09 0.68 2.32
N GLY A 169 -11.34 0.45 1.92
CA GLY A 169 -12.21 1.51 1.39
C GLY A 169 -12.33 2.68 2.38
N LYS A 170 -12.53 2.39 3.67
CA LYS A 170 -12.62 3.41 4.73
C LYS A 170 -11.29 4.12 5.00
N ALA A 171 -10.15 3.45 4.84
CA ALA A 171 -8.84 4.08 5.04
C ALA A 171 -8.49 5.03 3.89
N LEU A 172 -8.85 4.65 2.65
CA LEU A 172 -8.58 5.46 1.45
C LEU A 172 -9.43 6.73 1.38
N THR A 173 -10.53 6.84 2.14
CA THR A 173 -11.32 8.06 2.27
C THR A 173 -10.79 8.95 3.41
N ARG A 174 -10.60 10.24 3.13
CA ARG A 174 -10.21 11.25 4.14
C ARG A 174 -11.38 11.63 5.06
#